data_AF-A0A3S0E742-F1
#
_entry.id   AF-A0A3S0E742-F1
#
_cell.length_a   1.000
_cell.length_b   1.000
_cell.length_c   1.000
_cell.angle_alpha   90.00
_cell.angle_beta   90.00
_cell.angle_gamma   90.00
#
_symmetry.space_group_name_H-M   'P 1'
#
loop_
_entity.id
_entity.type
_entity.pdbx_description
1 polymer ?
#
loop_
_entity_poly.entity_id
_entity_poly.type
_entity_poly.pdbx_seq_one_letter_code
_entity_poly.pdbx_strand_id
1 'polypeptide(L)'
;MKAMIFAAGLGTRFKPFTDKHPKALAPVNGKSLLQRNIEYLQQYGIKDVVVNVHHFADQLIDAIKKNNGWGSNIIISDETDEVLETGGGLLKARKLLEGDEPFITTNADILTNLNIDHLRQYHKEQKALISFGVTNRKTSRYFLFDENNRLCGWRNTKTGEERIPVNKPGLLEKAYSCVVVFEPSIFSLIKQTGKFSLVDVYLSLVAEHKIMAYDHTGDLLVDVGKPEAVAEAEKYFN
;
A
#
# COMPACT_ATOMS: atom_id res chain seq x y z
N MET A 1 16.58 1.32 3.82
CA MET A 1 15.10 1.39 3.74
C MET A 1 14.52 0.00 3.58
N LYS A 2 13.55 -0.36 4.43
CA LYS A 2 12.76 -1.60 4.32
C LYS A 2 11.44 -1.36 3.59
N ALA A 3 10.81 -2.42 3.10
CA ALA A 3 9.46 -2.37 2.55
C ALA A 3 8.50 -3.34 3.23
N MET A 4 7.20 -3.06 3.16
CA MET A 4 6.13 -4.01 3.42
C MET A 4 5.22 -4.13 2.20
N ILE A 5 4.88 -5.37 1.81
CA ILE A 5 3.84 -5.65 0.82
C ILE A 5 2.62 -6.23 1.53
N PHE A 6 1.47 -5.56 1.41
CA PHE A 6 0.21 -6.09 1.89
C PHE A 6 -0.32 -7.18 0.94
N ALA A 7 -0.28 -8.43 1.38
CA ALA A 7 -0.72 -9.62 0.65
C ALA A 7 -1.77 -10.47 1.40
N ALA A 8 -2.15 -10.10 2.63
CA ALA A 8 -3.11 -10.84 3.47
C ALA A 8 -4.60 -10.69 3.07
N GLY A 9 -4.94 -9.97 2.00
CA GLY A 9 -6.33 -9.73 1.61
C GLY A 9 -7.05 -10.96 1.04
N LEU A 10 -8.33 -11.16 1.43
CA LEU A 10 -9.16 -12.28 0.94
C LEU A 10 -9.43 -12.25 -0.57
N GLY A 11 -9.26 -11.10 -1.23
CA GLY A 11 -9.39 -10.99 -2.68
C GLY A 11 -10.78 -11.34 -3.23
N THR A 12 -11.86 -11.22 -2.43
CA THR A 12 -13.21 -11.70 -2.78
C THR A 12 -13.79 -11.20 -4.10
N ARG A 13 -13.33 -10.06 -4.60
CA ARG A 13 -13.70 -9.47 -5.90
C ARG A 13 -12.94 -10.07 -7.10
N PHE A 14 -11.98 -10.96 -6.83
CA PHE A 14 -11.07 -11.60 -7.79
C PHE A 14 -11.39 -13.09 -7.99
N LYS A 15 -12.60 -13.49 -7.61
CA LYS A 15 -13.13 -14.84 -7.88
C LYS A 15 -13.31 -15.05 -9.40
N PRO A 16 -13.17 -16.29 -9.90
CA PRO A 16 -13.01 -17.53 -9.13
C PRO A 16 -11.56 -17.87 -8.75
N PHE A 17 -10.56 -17.10 -9.21
CA PHE A 17 -9.15 -17.41 -8.91
C PHE A 17 -8.89 -17.48 -7.40
N THR A 18 -9.47 -16.54 -6.65
CA THR A 18 -9.33 -16.50 -5.18
C THR A 18 -10.14 -17.53 -4.41
N ASP A 19 -10.89 -18.41 -5.08
CA ASP A 19 -11.48 -19.57 -4.40
C ASP A 19 -10.42 -20.65 -4.12
N LYS A 20 -9.26 -20.62 -4.78
CA LYS A 20 -8.18 -21.61 -4.63
C LYS A 20 -6.79 -21.03 -4.37
N HIS A 21 -6.58 -19.75 -4.68
CA HIS A 21 -5.26 -19.12 -4.64
C HIS A 21 -5.30 -17.74 -3.99
N PRO A 22 -4.24 -17.31 -3.28
CA PRO A 22 -4.16 -15.94 -2.80
C PRO A 22 -4.02 -14.99 -3.99
N LYS A 23 -4.72 -13.86 -3.98
CA LYS A 23 -4.69 -12.89 -5.09
C LYS A 23 -3.26 -12.42 -5.41
N ALA A 24 -2.40 -12.30 -4.40
CA ALA A 24 -1.00 -11.92 -4.60
C ALA A 24 -0.21 -12.91 -5.50
N LEU A 25 -0.71 -14.13 -5.74
CA LEU A 25 -0.16 -15.08 -6.71
C LEU A 25 -0.83 -15.05 -8.08
N ALA A 26 -1.79 -14.15 -8.33
CA ALA A 26 -2.41 -14.00 -9.64
C ALA A 26 -1.35 -13.61 -10.68
N PRO A 27 -1.31 -14.29 -11.85
CA PRO A 27 -0.35 -14.00 -12.88
C PRO A 27 -0.77 -12.78 -13.71
N VAL A 28 0.23 -12.00 -14.12
CA VAL A 28 0.17 -10.99 -15.17
C VAL A 28 1.38 -11.27 -16.05
N ASN A 29 1.20 -11.63 -17.32
CA ASN A 29 2.31 -11.99 -18.23
C ASN A 29 3.33 -12.98 -17.61
N GLY A 30 2.83 -14.04 -16.97
CA GLY A 30 3.67 -15.11 -16.42
C GLY A 30 4.36 -14.83 -15.08
N LYS A 31 4.30 -13.60 -14.55
CA LYS A 31 4.80 -13.25 -13.20
C LYS A 31 3.65 -12.99 -12.25
N SER A 32 3.77 -13.45 -11.01
CA SER A 32 2.75 -13.14 -9.99
C SER A 32 2.75 -11.66 -9.60
N LEU A 33 1.61 -11.16 -9.13
CA LEU A 33 1.49 -9.82 -8.57
C LEU A 33 2.52 -9.55 -7.45
N LEU A 34 2.77 -10.54 -6.59
CA LEU A 34 3.79 -10.47 -5.54
C LEU A 34 5.21 -10.37 -6.13
N GLN A 35 5.56 -11.24 -7.09
CA GLN A 35 6.86 -11.19 -7.76
C GLN A 35 7.10 -9.82 -8.39
N ARG A 36 6.10 -9.28 -9.10
CA ARG A 36 6.21 -7.96 -9.76
C ARG A 36 6.47 -6.84 -8.76
N ASN A 37 5.78 -6.85 -7.61
CA ASN A 37 6.01 -5.86 -6.56
C ASN A 37 7.41 -5.99 -5.93
N ILE A 38 7.93 -7.20 -5.77
CA ILE A 38 9.27 -7.44 -5.23
C ILE A 38 10.34 -6.96 -6.22
N GLU A 39 10.22 -7.33 -7.49
CA GLU A 39 11.12 -6.85 -8.55
C GLU A 39 11.03 -5.33 -8.75
N TYR A 40 9.85 -4.74 -8.58
CA TYR A 40 9.67 -3.28 -8.57
C TYR A 40 10.45 -2.61 -7.43
N LEU A 41 10.36 -3.13 -6.20
CA LEU A 41 11.13 -2.61 -5.06
C LEU A 41 12.65 -2.76 -5.27
N GLN A 42 13.08 -3.86 -5.88
CA GLN A 42 14.50 -4.12 -6.17
C GLN A 42 15.12 -3.10 -7.13
N GLN A 43 14.34 -2.56 -8.07
CA GLN A 43 14.81 -1.51 -8.99
C GLN A 43 15.30 -0.26 -8.23
N TYR A 44 14.82 -0.06 -6.99
CA TYR A 44 15.22 1.04 -6.11
C TYR A 44 16.14 0.59 -4.97
N GLY A 45 16.75 -0.59 -5.09
CA GLY A 45 17.67 -1.15 -4.09
C GLY A 45 16.99 -1.67 -2.81
N ILE A 46 15.67 -1.74 -2.77
CA ILE A 46 14.93 -2.18 -1.58
C ILE A 46 14.78 -3.70 -1.62
N LYS A 47 15.64 -4.40 -0.86
CA LYS A 47 15.71 -5.87 -0.83
C LYS A 47 15.19 -6.51 0.46
N ASP A 48 15.06 -5.75 1.54
CA ASP A 48 14.46 -6.23 2.78
C ASP A 48 12.96 -5.96 2.77
N VAL A 49 12.17 -7.03 2.57
CA VAL A 49 10.73 -6.94 2.32
C VAL A 49 9.96 -7.76 3.35
N VAL A 50 9.04 -7.13 4.05
CA VAL A 50 8.04 -7.80 4.88
C VAL A 50 6.83 -8.12 4.03
N VAL A 51 6.33 -9.35 4.07
CA VAL A 51 5.09 -9.74 3.39
C VAL A 51 4.12 -10.27 4.44
N ASN A 52 2.95 -9.65 4.57
CA ASN A 52 1.93 -10.21 5.45
C ASN A 52 1.11 -11.29 4.75
N VAL A 53 0.75 -12.34 5.49
CA VAL A 53 0.02 -13.50 4.96
C VAL A 53 -1.15 -13.83 5.86
N HIS A 54 -2.28 -14.24 5.29
CA HIS A 54 -3.44 -14.71 6.04
C HIS A 54 -4.10 -15.87 5.30
N HIS A 55 -4.91 -15.56 4.28
CA HIS A 55 -5.60 -16.58 3.50
C HIS A 55 -4.64 -17.24 2.52
N PHE A 56 -4.61 -18.58 2.48
CA PHE A 56 -3.64 -19.37 1.74
C PHE A 56 -2.18 -19.00 2.05
N ALA A 57 -1.87 -18.74 3.33
CA ALA A 57 -0.53 -18.38 3.78
C ALA A 57 0.55 -19.37 3.29
N ASP A 58 0.28 -20.67 3.37
CA ASP A 58 1.19 -21.71 2.90
C ASP A 58 1.57 -21.54 1.43
N GLN A 59 0.61 -21.23 0.54
CA GLN A 59 0.90 -21.02 -0.88
C GLN A 59 1.83 -19.82 -1.11
N LEU A 60 1.65 -18.73 -0.36
CA LEU A 60 2.54 -17.55 -0.45
C LEU A 60 3.93 -17.87 0.07
N ILE A 61 4.02 -18.53 1.23
CA ILE A 61 5.28 -18.92 1.86
C ILE A 61 6.05 -19.88 0.95
N ASP A 62 5.37 -20.88 0.37
CA ASP A 62 5.98 -21.84 -0.55
C ASP A 62 6.45 -21.17 -1.84
N ALA A 63 5.65 -20.26 -2.41
CA ALA A 63 6.05 -19.49 -3.60
C ALA A 63 7.30 -18.65 -3.32
N ILE A 64 7.35 -17.96 -2.17
CA ILE A 64 8.51 -17.17 -1.74
C ILE A 64 9.75 -18.07 -1.59
N LYS A 65 9.63 -19.18 -0.86
CA LYS A 65 10.74 -20.13 -0.62
C LYS A 65 11.26 -20.74 -1.92
N LYS A 66 10.37 -21.27 -2.76
CA LYS A 66 10.71 -21.93 -4.02
C LYS A 66 11.45 -21.00 -4.99
N ASN A 67 11.13 -19.72 -4.96
CA ASN A 67 11.76 -18.70 -5.80
C ASN A 67 12.90 -17.94 -5.10
N ASN A 68 13.34 -18.39 -3.91
CA ASN A 68 14.38 -17.73 -3.11
C ASN A 68 14.13 -16.22 -2.94
N GLY A 69 12.88 -15.86 -2.59
CA GLY A 69 12.43 -14.48 -2.43
C GLY A 69 12.57 -13.61 -3.69
N TRP A 70 12.71 -14.22 -4.87
CA TRP A 70 13.04 -13.56 -6.14
C TRP A 70 14.28 -12.65 -6.03
N GLY A 71 15.25 -13.02 -5.18
CA GLY A 71 16.48 -12.26 -4.94
C GLY A 71 16.38 -11.19 -3.84
N SER A 72 15.23 -11.05 -3.18
CA SER A 72 15.04 -10.22 -1.99
C SER A 72 15.08 -11.07 -0.71
N ASN A 73 15.46 -10.42 0.40
CA ASN A 73 15.32 -10.97 1.74
C ASN A 73 13.89 -10.76 2.23
N ILE A 74 13.10 -11.82 2.27
CA ILE A 74 11.67 -11.75 2.61
C ILE A 74 11.42 -12.28 4.02
N ILE A 75 10.78 -11.47 4.86
CA ILE A 75 10.32 -11.85 6.19
C ILE A 75 8.79 -11.90 6.18
N ILE A 76 8.22 -12.98 6.73
CA ILE A 76 6.77 -13.17 6.79
C ILE A 76 6.21 -12.52 8.07
N SER A 77 5.17 -11.69 7.91
CA SER A 77 4.30 -11.26 9.00
C SER A 77 3.03 -12.10 8.97
N ASP A 78 2.97 -13.13 9.81
CA ASP A 78 1.88 -14.10 9.81
C ASP A 78 0.61 -13.53 10.49
N GLU A 79 -0.49 -13.42 9.76
CA GLU A 79 -1.81 -12.99 10.22
C GLU A 79 -2.84 -14.15 10.19
N THR A 80 -2.44 -15.41 10.01
CA THR A 80 -3.37 -16.56 9.86
C THR A 80 -4.44 -16.68 10.95
N ASP A 81 -4.11 -16.31 12.20
CA ASP A 81 -5.07 -16.32 13.31
C ASP A 81 -6.16 -15.23 13.20
N GLU A 82 -5.91 -14.10 12.55
CA GLU A 82 -6.84 -12.97 12.47
C GLU A 82 -6.54 -12.03 11.28
N VAL A 83 -7.56 -11.69 10.47
CA VAL A 83 -7.43 -10.64 9.43
C VAL A 83 -7.36 -9.26 10.09
N LEU A 84 -6.18 -8.65 10.13
CA LEU A 84 -5.95 -7.38 10.83
C LEU A 84 -6.20 -6.12 10.00
N GLU A 85 -6.51 -6.27 8.71
CA GLU A 85 -6.60 -5.17 7.75
C GLU A 85 -5.24 -4.42 7.62
N THR A 86 -5.17 -3.34 6.84
CA THR A 86 -3.87 -2.71 6.52
C THR A 86 -3.22 -2.01 7.71
N GLY A 87 -4.01 -1.41 8.61
CA GLY A 87 -3.50 -0.71 9.78
C GLY A 87 -3.06 -1.67 10.87
N GLY A 88 -3.88 -2.67 11.19
CA GLY A 88 -3.53 -3.71 12.15
C GLY A 88 -2.36 -4.56 11.67
N GLY A 89 -2.32 -4.90 10.38
CA GLY A 89 -1.21 -5.62 9.76
C GLY A 89 0.11 -4.85 9.83
N LEU A 90 0.08 -3.54 9.55
CA LEU A 90 1.25 -2.67 9.72
C LEU A 90 1.75 -2.68 11.18
N LEU A 91 0.83 -2.54 12.14
CA LEU A 91 1.18 -2.52 13.56
C LEU A 91 1.76 -3.87 14.02
N LYS A 92 1.23 -4.99 13.54
CA LYS A 92 1.80 -6.34 13.80
C LYS A 92 3.23 -6.45 13.27
N ALA A 93 3.49 -5.90 12.09
CA ALA A 93 4.80 -5.89 11.45
C ALA A 93 5.79 -4.87 12.08
N ARG A 94 5.41 -4.12 13.11
CA ARG A 94 6.23 -3.05 13.73
C ARG A 94 7.68 -3.46 13.95
N LYS A 95 7.93 -4.56 14.67
CA LYS A 95 9.30 -5.00 15.02
C LYS A 95 10.17 -5.33 13.81
N LEU A 96 9.53 -5.61 12.67
CA LEU A 96 10.22 -5.92 11.41
C LEU A 96 10.56 -4.64 10.64
N LEU A 97 9.79 -3.57 10.83
CA LEU A 97 9.88 -2.32 10.06
C LEU A 97 10.50 -1.16 10.84
N GLU A 98 10.45 -1.19 12.18
CA GLU A 98 11.05 -0.15 13.01
C GLU A 98 12.59 -0.10 12.85
N GLY A 99 13.15 1.08 13.12
CA GLY A 99 14.56 1.42 12.91
C GLY A 99 14.73 2.92 12.75
N ASP A 100 15.92 3.34 12.31
CA ASP A 100 16.30 4.76 12.18
C ASP A 100 16.04 5.34 10.79
N GLU A 101 15.57 4.53 9.84
CA GLU A 101 15.28 4.95 8.47
C GLU A 101 13.79 4.84 8.14
N PRO A 102 13.25 5.73 7.28
CA PRO A 102 11.93 5.56 6.71
C PRO A 102 11.74 4.20 6.01
N PHE A 103 10.51 3.72 6.02
CA PHE A 103 10.11 2.49 5.33
C PHE A 103 8.98 2.78 4.34
N ILE A 104 8.81 1.88 3.36
CA ILE A 104 7.76 2.00 2.35
C ILE A 104 6.75 0.87 2.44
N THR A 105 5.50 1.12 2.09
CA THR A 105 4.49 0.07 1.92
C THR A 105 3.89 0.11 0.52
N THR A 106 3.53 -1.07 -0.02
CA THR A 106 2.70 -1.22 -1.21
C THR A 106 1.64 -2.30 -0.98
N ASN A 107 0.57 -2.30 -1.77
CA ASN A 107 -0.37 -3.42 -1.83
C ASN A 107 0.03 -4.36 -2.96
N ALA A 108 -0.05 -5.67 -2.75
CA ALA A 108 0.31 -6.64 -3.78
C ALA A 108 -0.53 -6.51 -5.06
N ASP A 109 -1.76 -6.00 -4.98
CA ASP A 109 -2.66 -5.82 -6.12
C ASP A 109 -2.47 -4.50 -6.88
N ILE A 110 -1.51 -3.68 -6.48
CA ILE A 110 -1.15 -2.48 -7.23
C ILE A 110 0.11 -2.74 -8.04
N LEU A 111 0.05 -2.45 -9.33
CA LEU A 111 1.21 -2.40 -10.22
C LEU A 111 1.43 -0.96 -10.67
N THR A 112 2.66 -0.47 -10.58
CA THR A 112 2.99 0.91 -10.95
C THR A 112 4.45 1.05 -11.38
N ASN A 113 4.75 2.13 -12.10
CA ASN A 113 6.11 2.58 -12.37
C ASN A 113 6.46 3.90 -11.63
N LEU A 114 5.70 4.27 -10.58
CA LEU A 114 6.04 5.41 -9.72
C LEU A 114 7.51 5.37 -9.34
N ASN A 115 8.19 6.50 -9.46
CA ASN A 115 9.58 6.61 -9.05
C ASN A 115 9.67 6.72 -7.52
N ILE A 116 10.11 5.64 -6.86
CA ILE A 116 10.24 5.59 -5.40
C ILE A 116 11.30 6.56 -4.88
N ASP A 117 12.40 6.76 -5.60
CA ASP A 117 13.43 7.71 -5.18
C ASP A 117 12.88 9.15 -5.16
N HIS A 118 12.04 9.53 -6.12
CA HIS A 118 11.36 10.83 -6.13
C HIS A 118 10.37 10.95 -4.96
N LEU A 119 9.56 9.92 -4.70
CA LEU A 119 8.65 9.92 -3.55
C LEU A 119 9.41 10.03 -2.22
N ARG A 120 10.54 9.33 -2.07
CA ARG A 120 11.41 9.39 -0.89
C ARG A 120 12.03 10.77 -0.73
N GLN A 121 12.51 11.36 -1.82
CA GLN A 121 13.08 12.71 -1.80
C GLN A 121 12.03 13.74 -1.38
N TYR A 122 10.83 13.68 -1.97
CA TYR A 122 9.70 14.52 -1.59
C TYR A 122 9.34 14.36 -0.11
N HIS A 123 9.25 13.12 0.39
CA HIS A 123 8.97 12.85 1.81
C HIS A 123 9.95 13.56 2.75
N LYS A 124 11.25 13.48 2.43
CA LYS A 124 12.33 14.14 3.18
C LYS A 124 12.24 15.66 3.12
N GLU A 125 12.03 16.24 1.94
CA GLU A 125 11.88 17.69 1.75
C GLU A 125 10.68 18.24 2.51
N GLN A 126 9.57 17.49 2.51
CA GLN A 126 8.38 17.88 3.23
C GLN A 126 8.50 17.71 4.75
N LYS A 127 9.50 16.95 5.24
CA LYS A 127 9.60 16.55 6.66
C LYS A 127 8.26 15.98 7.16
N ALA A 128 7.65 15.13 6.33
CA ALA A 128 6.33 14.58 6.59
C ALA A 128 6.44 13.33 7.47
N LEU A 129 5.43 13.08 8.31
CA LEU A 129 5.30 11.79 9.00
C LEU A 129 4.96 10.68 8.01
N ILE A 130 4.15 11.02 7.00
CA ILE A 130 3.67 10.10 5.97
C ILE A 130 3.64 10.85 4.64
N SER A 131 4.12 10.20 3.57
CA SER A 131 3.90 10.67 2.21
C SER A 131 3.42 9.55 1.32
N PHE A 132 2.28 9.72 0.67
CA PHE A 132 1.74 8.68 -0.19
C PHE A 132 1.43 9.17 -1.60
N GLY A 133 1.65 8.27 -2.56
CA GLY A 133 1.34 8.48 -3.96
C GLY A 133 -0.16 8.66 -4.16
N VAL A 134 -0.51 9.67 -4.95
CA VAL A 134 -1.88 9.91 -5.41
C VAL A 134 -1.92 10.23 -6.91
N THR A 135 -3.07 10.01 -7.53
CA THR A 135 -3.31 10.35 -8.95
C THR A 135 -4.68 10.98 -9.16
N ASN A 136 -4.90 11.54 -10.35
CA ASN A 136 -6.20 12.04 -10.84
C ASN A 136 -7.12 10.95 -11.42
N ARG A 137 -6.81 9.65 -11.22
CA ARG A 137 -7.68 8.58 -11.72
C ARG A 137 -9.05 8.62 -11.03
N LYS A 138 -10.08 8.15 -11.74
CA LYS A 138 -11.43 8.03 -11.18
C LYS A 138 -11.52 6.88 -10.18
N THR A 139 -12.07 7.15 -9.02
CA THR A 139 -12.40 6.17 -7.98
C THR A 139 -13.69 6.58 -7.28
N SER A 140 -14.23 5.70 -6.43
CA SER A 140 -15.30 6.10 -5.51
C SER A 140 -14.79 6.53 -4.15
N ARG A 141 -13.51 6.31 -3.83
CA ARG A 141 -12.91 6.62 -2.53
C ARG A 141 -11.75 7.59 -2.72
N TYR A 142 -11.95 8.84 -2.37
CA TYR A 142 -10.97 9.90 -2.50
C TYR A 142 -10.39 10.27 -1.15
N PHE A 143 -9.10 10.57 -1.13
CA PHE A 143 -8.56 11.45 -0.09
C PHE A 143 -8.73 12.90 -0.54
N LEU A 144 -8.88 13.78 0.44
CA LEU A 144 -9.12 15.20 0.28
C LEU A 144 -7.89 15.96 0.76
N PHE A 145 -7.35 16.84 -0.09
CA PHE A 145 -6.11 17.59 0.17
C PHE A 145 -6.36 19.09 0.11
N ASP A 146 -5.60 19.86 0.89
CA ASP A 146 -5.55 21.31 0.69
C ASP A 146 -4.64 21.71 -0.49
N GLU A 147 -4.58 23.00 -0.76
CA GLU A 147 -3.74 23.60 -1.81
C GLU A 147 -2.23 23.29 -1.68
N ASN A 148 -1.78 22.88 -0.49
CA ASN A 148 -0.40 22.50 -0.21
C ASN A 148 -0.19 20.97 -0.24
N ASN A 149 -1.14 20.22 -0.79
CA ASN A 149 -1.13 18.75 -0.82
C ASN A 149 -1.11 18.09 0.58
N ARG A 150 -1.56 18.79 1.63
CA ARG A 150 -1.71 18.18 2.95
C ARG A 150 -3.06 17.47 3.05
N LEU A 151 -3.06 16.23 3.51
CA LEU A 151 -4.28 15.48 3.76
C LEU A 151 -5.19 16.28 4.70
N CYS A 152 -6.48 16.28 4.42
CA CYS A 152 -7.50 16.95 5.23
C CYS A 152 -8.67 16.02 5.57
N GLY A 153 -8.94 15.05 4.70
CA GLY A 153 -10.06 14.13 4.89
C GLY A 153 -10.12 13.01 3.86
N TRP A 154 -11.22 12.30 3.89
CA TRP A 154 -11.55 11.19 3.00
C TRP A 154 -13.05 11.20 2.71
N ARG A 155 -13.42 10.78 1.49
CA ARG A 155 -14.80 10.71 1.02
C ARG A 155 -15.03 9.43 0.22
N ASN A 156 -16.22 8.85 0.36
CA ASN A 156 -16.74 7.83 -0.54
C ASN A 156 -17.94 8.36 -1.33
N THR A 157 -17.75 8.65 -2.61
CA THR A 157 -18.78 9.22 -3.49
C THR A 157 -19.92 8.26 -3.80
N LYS A 158 -19.76 6.96 -3.59
CA LYS A 158 -20.83 5.97 -3.75
C LYS A 158 -21.78 5.91 -2.56
N THR A 159 -21.28 6.10 -1.35
CA THR A 159 -22.07 6.02 -0.12
C THR A 159 -22.45 7.38 0.45
N GLY A 160 -21.79 8.45 -0.01
CA GLY A 160 -21.91 9.79 0.57
C GLY A 160 -21.17 9.97 1.90
N GLU A 161 -20.42 8.96 2.34
CA GLU A 161 -19.68 9.01 3.60
C GLU A 161 -18.47 9.96 3.48
N GLU A 162 -18.30 10.82 4.48
CA GLU A 162 -17.19 11.78 4.57
C GLU A 162 -16.60 11.81 5.98
N ARG A 163 -15.27 11.88 6.04
CA ARG A 163 -14.51 12.06 7.28
C ARG A 163 -13.46 13.13 7.04
N ILE A 164 -13.67 14.34 7.57
CA ILE A 164 -12.81 15.51 7.34
C ILE A 164 -12.31 16.06 8.69
N PRO A 165 -11.27 15.45 9.29
CA PRO A 165 -10.71 15.92 10.55
C PRO A 165 -10.14 17.34 10.49
N VAL A 166 -9.70 17.79 9.30
CA VAL A 166 -9.18 19.15 9.09
C VAL A 166 -10.07 19.84 8.06
N ASN A 167 -10.96 20.71 8.54
CA ASN A 167 -11.87 21.44 7.67
C ASN A 167 -11.19 22.64 7.02
N LYS A 168 -11.08 22.64 5.70
CA LYS A 168 -10.56 23.75 4.87
C LYS A 168 -11.43 23.93 3.64
N PRO A 169 -11.55 25.16 3.11
CA PRO A 169 -12.22 25.38 1.83
C PRO A 169 -11.38 24.82 0.67
N GLY A 170 -12.03 24.52 -0.45
CA GLY A 170 -11.33 24.20 -1.72
C GLY A 170 -10.56 22.87 -1.73
N LEU A 171 -11.00 21.86 -0.96
CA LEU A 171 -10.33 20.57 -0.91
C LEU A 171 -10.33 19.87 -2.28
N LEU A 172 -9.17 19.32 -2.63
CA LEU A 172 -8.92 18.59 -3.88
C LEU A 172 -9.07 17.09 -3.65
N GLU A 173 -9.86 16.44 -4.51
CA GLU A 173 -10.03 14.99 -4.53
C GLU A 173 -8.88 14.32 -5.28
N LYS A 174 -8.19 13.38 -4.63
CA LYS A 174 -7.16 12.56 -5.27
C LYS A 174 -7.32 11.08 -4.91
N ALA A 175 -7.05 10.22 -5.88
CA ALA A 175 -7.11 8.78 -5.71
C ALA A 175 -5.80 8.26 -5.09
N TYR A 176 -5.91 7.53 -3.99
CA TYR A 176 -4.78 6.89 -3.32
C TYR A 176 -4.14 5.80 -4.18
N SER A 177 -2.83 5.80 -4.33
CA SER A 177 -2.09 4.82 -5.16
C SER A 177 -1.52 3.63 -4.37
N CYS A 178 -1.73 3.59 -3.05
CA CYS A 178 -1.24 2.55 -2.15
C CYS A 178 0.29 2.41 -2.03
N VAL A 179 1.08 3.34 -2.58
CA VAL A 179 2.53 3.40 -2.33
C VAL A 179 2.81 4.52 -1.33
N VAL A 180 3.38 4.18 -0.18
CA VAL A 180 3.49 5.11 0.96
C VAL A 180 4.82 5.00 1.66
N VAL A 181 5.46 6.14 1.91
CA VAL A 181 6.64 6.26 2.76
C VAL A 181 6.22 6.75 4.15
N PHE A 182 6.77 6.14 5.19
CA PHE A 182 6.50 6.41 6.59
C PHE A 182 7.78 6.71 7.34
N GLU A 183 7.70 7.67 8.27
CA GLU A 183 8.67 7.78 9.35
C GLU A 183 8.38 6.73 10.43
N PRO A 184 9.40 6.02 10.98
CA PRO A 184 9.23 4.97 11.99
C PRO A 184 8.51 5.44 13.27
N SER A 185 8.56 6.74 13.58
CA SER A 185 7.84 7.32 14.71
C SER A 185 6.33 7.09 14.65
N ILE A 186 5.76 6.80 13.47
CA ILE A 186 4.35 6.44 13.30
C ILE A 186 3.89 5.37 14.28
N PHE A 187 4.72 4.37 14.57
CA PHE A 187 4.36 3.25 15.44
C PHE A 187 4.07 3.66 16.90
N SER A 188 4.64 4.78 17.35
CA SER A 188 4.35 5.35 18.68
C SER A 188 3.07 6.17 18.71
N LEU A 189 2.55 6.57 17.55
CA LEU A 189 1.39 7.44 17.38
C LEU A 189 0.09 6.67 17.12
N ILE A 190 0.19 5.43 16.61
CA ILE A 190 -0.96 4.56 16.40
C ILE A 190 -1.58 4.20 17.76
N LYS A 191 -2.83 4.60 17.96
CA LYS A 191 -3.62 4.30 19.18
C LYS A 191 -4.63 3.17 18.95
N GLN A 192 -4.88 2.82 17.70
CA GLN A 192 -5.81 1.77 17.30
C GLN A 192 -5.25 0.38 17.66
N THR A 193 -6.14 -0.57 17.92
CA THR A 193 -5.80 -1.95 18.30
C THR A 193 -6.68 -2.94 17.54
N GLY A 194 -6.18 -4.16 17.31
CA GLY A 194 -6.91 -5.21 16.59
C GLY A 194 -7.01 -4.91 15.09
N LYS A 195 -8.19 -5.14 14.51
CA LYS A 195 -8.48 -4.92 13.09
C LYS A 195 -8.86 -3.47 12.79
N PHE A 196 -8.04 -2.77 11.99
CA PHE A 196 -8.32 -1.40 11.53
C PHE A 196 -7.56 -1.06 10.24
N SER A 197 -8.04 -0.04 9.53
CA SER A 197 -7.44 0.38 8.26
C SER A 197 -6.36 1.46 8.45
N LEU A 198 -5.42 1.55 7.50
CA LEU A 198 -4.49 2.69 7.43
C LEU A 198 -5.21 4.03 7.23
N VAL A 199 -6.40 4.02 6.62
CA VAL A 199 -7.22 5.23 6.48
C VAL A 199 -7.56 5.79 7.86
N ASP A 200 -7.90 4.93 8.82
CA ASP A 200 -8.23 5.34 10.19
C ASP A 200 -7.02 5.95 10.89
N VAL A 201 -5.82 5.38 10.67
CA VAL A 201 -4.57 5.93 11.17
C VAL A 201 -4.33 7.32 10.59
N TYR A 202 -4.39 7.47 9.26
CA TYR A 202 -4.13 8.75 8.62
C TYR A 202 -5.06 9.84 9.13
N LEU A 203 -6.37 9.54 9.18
CA LEU A 203 -7.38 10.49 9.64
C LEU A 203 -7.25 10.83 11.14
N SER A 204 -6.76 9.89 11.97
CA SER A 204 -6.51 10.18 13.39
C SER A 204 -5.30 11.08 13.64
N LEU A 205 -4.34 11.13 12.71
CA LEU A 205 -3.07 11.84 12.89
C LEU A 205 -2.98 13.16 12.11
N VAL A 206 -3.83 13.34 11.10
CA VAL A 206 -3.72 14.45 10.14
C VAL A 206 -3.84 15.85 10.76
N ALA A 207 -4.56 15.97 11.88
CA ALA A 207 -4.69 17.23 12.62
C ALA A 207 -3.37 17.68 13.28
N GLU A 208 -2.59 16.73 13.78
CA GLU A 208 -1.38 16.99 14.57
C GLU A 208 -0.09 16.77 13.76
N HIS A 209 -0.15 15.98 12.69
CA HIS A 209 1.02 15.55 11.93
C HIS A 209 0.89 15.86 10.44
N LYS A 210 2.04 16.05 9.80
CA LYS A 210 2.13 16.36 8.37
C LYS A 210 2.02 15.06 7.55
N ILE A 211 0.92 14.92 6.84
CA ILE A 211 0.63 13.81 5.93
C ILE A 211 0.43 14.40 4.53
N MET A 212 1.29 14.00 3.59
CA MET A 212 1.41 14.67 2.29
C MET A 212 1.04 13.76 1.13
N ALA A 213 0.31 14.31 0.17
CA ALA A 213 0.16 13.72 -1.15
C ALA A 213 1.39 13.99 -2.01
N TYR A 214 1.88 12.96 -2.68
CA TYR A 214 2.80 13.07 -3.80
C TYR A 214 2.02 12.75 -5.07
N ASP A 215 1.73 13.77 -5.89
CA ASP A 215 1.00 13.59 -7.13
C ASP A 215 1.93 13.03 -8.20
N HIS A 216 1.61 11.84 -8.68
CA HIS A 216 2.35 11.15 -9.72
C HIS A 216 1.46 10.84 -10.93
N THR A 217 0.45 11.69 -11.15
CA THR A 217 -0.41 11.60 -12.33
C THR A 217 0.44 11.63 -13.60
N GLY A 218 0.27 10.59 -14.43
CA GLY A 218 1.06 10.39 -15.65
C GLY A 218 1.86 9.08 -15.61
N ASP A 219 2.21 8.62 -14.41
CA ASP A 219 2.78 7.29 -14.22
C ASP A 219 1.73 6.19 -14.48
N LEU A 220 2.22 5.02 -14.89
CA LEU A 220 1.44 3.80 -14.99
C LEU A 220 1.03 3.35 -13.59
N LEU A 221 -0.25 3.04 -13.43
CA LEU A 221 -0.82 2.57 -12.18
C LEU A 221 -2.08 1.74 -12.47
N VAL A 222 -2.02 0.45 -12.18
CA VAL A 222 -3.15 -0.48 -12.36
C VAL A 222 -3.50 -1.13 -11.02
N ASP A 223 -4.77 -1.01 -10.63
CA ASP A 223 -5.35 -1.75 -9.50
C ASP A 223 -5.91 -3.08 -10.03
N VAL A 224 -5.17 -4.17 -9.80
CA VAL A 224 -5.52 -5.53 -10.19
C VAL A 224 -6.45 -6.16 -9.14
N GLY A 225 -7.47 -5.41 -8.75
CA GLY A 225 -8.45 -5.77 -7.75
C GLY A 225 -9.56 -6.71 -8.23
N LYS A 226 -9.72 -6.87 -9.55
CA LYS A 226 -10.69 -7.75 -10.22
C LYS A 226 -10.05 -8.49 -11.41
N PRO A 227 -10.57 -9.64 -11.86
CA PRO A 227 -9.94 -10.44 -12.92
C PRO A 227 -9.81 -9.69 -14.24
N GLU A 228 -10.76 -8.81 -14.57
CA GLU A 228 -10.75 -8.06 -15.82
C GLU A 228 -9.57 -7.06 -15.90
N ALA A 229 -9.02 -6.65 -14.75
CA ALA A 229 -7.87 -5.76 -14.69
C ALA A 229 -6.54 -6.45 -15.07
N VAL A 230 -6.50 -7.79 -15.12
CA VAL A 230 -5.31 -8.54 -15.56
C VAL A 230 -4.96 -8.19 -17.00
N ALA A 231 -5.94 -8.23 -17.90
CA ALA A 231 -5.72 -7.91 -19.31
C ALA A 231 -5.26 -6.45 -19.52
N GLU A 232 -5.66 -5.52 -18.64
CA GLU A 232 -5.15 -4.15 -18.66
C GLU A 232 -3.71 -4.09 -18.17
N ALA A 233 -3.38 -4.78 -17.07
CA ALA A 233 -2.01 -4.86 -16.56
C ALA A 233 -1.05 -5.49 -17.59
N GLU A 234 -1.48 -6.53 -18.29
CA GLU A 234 -0.67 -7.24 -19.29
C GLU A 234 -0.27 -6.36 -20.49
N LYS A 235 -0.96 -5.25 -20.75
CA LYS A 235 -0.57 -4.29 -21.79
C LYS A 235 0.70 -3.52 -21.47
N TYR A 236 0.99 -3.33 -20.18
CA TYR A 236 2.08 -2.45 -19.73
C TYR A 236 3.17 -3.18 -18.94
N PHE A 237 2.84 -4.29 -18.29
CA PHE A 237 3.73 -5.03 -17.42
C PHE A 237 4.09 -6.39 -18.02
N ASN A 238 5.22 -6.44 -18.73
CA ASN A 238 5.81 -7.68 -19.26
C ASN A 238 6.52 -8.49 -18.18
#